data_AF-A0A7S1XDA0-F1
#
_entry.id   AF-A0A7S1XDA0-F1
#
_cell.length_a   1.000
_cell.length_b   1.000
_cell.length_c   1.000
_cell.angle_alpha   90.00
_cell.angle_beta   90.00
_cell.angle_gamma   90.00
#
_symmetry.space_group_name_H-M   'P 1'
#
loop_
_entity.id
_entity.type
_entity.pdbx_description
1 polymer ?
#
loop_
_entity_poly.entity_id
_entity_poly.type
_entity_poly.pdbx_seq_one_letter_code
_entity_poly.pdbx_strand_id
1 'polypeptide(L)'
;GEFSYRLQTQQGNRIFPVGHCPSVGITGFLLAGGLSELANELGLGCDNLLEVRMVNSIGKKLIATPNRDPNLFWASCGGGGGRLGIVYQMRVKIHPSARYDSHIGFKARLTNTSLFPSYLQWLYDWPEGQLNVLSRSKV
;
A
#
# COMPACT_ATOMS: atom_id res chain seq x y z
N GLY A 1 -5.35 -10.61 0.30
CA GLY A 1 -5.74 -11.54 1.39
C GLY A 1 -4.66 -12.57 1.60
N GLU A 2 -4.51 -13.51 0.66
CA GLU A 2 -3.50 -14.58 0.75
C GLU A 2 -2.07 -14.05 0.95
N PHE A 3 -1.69 -12.99 0.25
CA PHE A 3 -0.38 -12.35 0.40
C PHE A 3 -0.10 -11.95 1.86
N SER A 4 -0.99 -11.17 2.48
CA SER A 4 -0.86 -10.73 3.88
C SER A 4 -0.84 -11.91 4.86
N TYR A 5 -1.68 -12.93 4.62
CA TYR A 5 -1.71 -14.14 5.43
C TYR A 5 -0.36 -14.87 5.44
N ARG A 6 0.28 -15.00 4.25
CA ARG A 6 1.62 -15.61 4.15
C ARG A 6 2.70 -14.77 4.85
N LEU A 7 2.61 -13.44 4.82
CA LEU A 7 3.56 -12.60 5.55
C LEU A 7 3.47 -12.81 7.07
N GLN A 8 2.25 -12.92 7.59
CA GLN A 8 2.04 -13.12 9.03
C GLN A 8 2.47 -14.52 9.49
N THR A 9 2.07 -15.55 8.74
CA THR A 9 2.23 -16.96 9.14
C THR A 9 3.57 -17.57 8.73
N GLN A 10 4.17 -17.13 7.62
CA GLN A 10 5.35 -17.78 7.03
C GLN A 10 6.59 -16.89 6.99
N GLN A 11 6.45 -15.57 7.19
CA GLN A 11 7.57 -14.63 7.14
C GLN A 11 7.91 -14.01 8.50
N GLY A 12 7.57 -14.71 9.59
CA GLY A 12 7.92 -14.28 10.95
C GLY A 12 7.09 -13.09 11.44
N ASN A 13 5.78 -13.10 11.19
CA ASN A 13 4.85 -12.04 11.57
C ASN A 13 5.21 -10.66 10.96
N ARG A 14 5.14 -10.58 9.62
CA ARG A 14 5.42 -9.36 8.85
C ARG A 14 4.15 -8.82 8.20
N ILE A 15 4.22 -7.55 7.81
CA ILE A 15 3.16 -6.84 7.09
C ILE A 15 3.72 -6.12 5.86
N PHE A 16 2.79 -5.66 5.04
CA PHE A 16 3.04 -4.85 3.86
C PHE A 16 1.83 -3.91 3.66
N PRO A 17 2.01 -2.64 3.22
CA PRO A 17 0.91 -1.74 2.95
C PRO A 17 0.06 -2.25 1.77
N VAL A 18 -1.01 -2.97 2.10
CA VAL A 18 -2.00 -3.50 1.14
C VAL A 18 -3.31 -2.74 1.24
N GLY A 19 -4.16 -2.88 0.22
CA GLY A 19 -5.54 -2.42 0.28
C GLY A 19 -6.42 -3.28 1.19
N HIS A 20 -7.57 -2.72 1.58
CA HIS A 20 -8.55 -3.36 2.46
C HIS A 20 -9.21 -4.62 1.85
N CYS A 21 -9.43 -4.63 0.53
CA CYS A 21 -10.15 -5.72 -0.15
C CYS A 21 -9.26 -6.97 -0.32
N PRO A 22 -9.58 -8.10 0.34
CA PRO A 22 -8.70 -9.26 0.35
C PRO A 22 -8.58 -9.99 -0.99
N SER A 23 -9.53 -9.79 -1.90
CA SER A 23 -9.55 -10.38 -3.25
C SER A 23 -8.67 -9.65 -4.27
N VAL A 24 -8.19 -8.44 -3.96
CA VAL A 24 -7.37 -7.66 -4.89
C VAL A 24 -6.02 -8.33 -5.10
N GLY A 25 -5.65 -8.51 -6.36
CA GLY A 25 -4.34 -9.04 -6.74
C GLY A 25 -3.20 -8.05 -6.46
N ILE A 26 -2.13 -8.52 -5.81
CA ILE A 26 -1.02 -7.68 -5.36
C ILE A 26 -0.31 -6.96 -6.51
N THR A 27 -0.12 -7.63 -7.65
CA THR A 27 0.60 -7.08 -8.81
C THR A 27 -0.10 -5.85 -9.37
N GLY A 28 -1.41 -5.93 -9.63
CA GLY A 28 -2.16 -4.79 -10.15
C GLY A 28 -2.25 -3.64 -9.15
N PHE A 29 -2.40 -3.98 -7.87
CA PHE A 29 -2.39 -3.00 -6.77
C PHE A 29 -1.09 -2.19 -6.74
N LEU A 30 0.07 -2.86 -6.79
CA LEU A 30 1.38 -2.18 -6.79
C LEU A 30 1.62 -1.34 -8.04
N LEU A 31 1.25 -1.86 -9.22
CA LEU A 31 1.44 -1.13 -10.48
C LEU A 31 0.60 0.15 -10.56
N ALA A 32 -0.51 0.21 -9.84
CA ALA A 32 -1.38 1.38 -9.72
C ALA A 32 -0.97 2.32 -8.56
N GLY A 33 0.13 2.06 -7.88
CA GLY A 33 0.62 2.80 -6.72
C GLY A 33 0.35 2.06 -5.41
N GLY A 34 -0.90 1.69 -5.16
CA GLY A 34 -1.26 0.85 -4.02
C GLY A 34 -1.51 1.63 -2.74
N LEU A 35 -2.64 2.33 -2.69
CA LEU A 35 -3.08 3.05 -1.51
C LEU A 35 -3.48 2.07 -0.38
N SER A 36 -2.98 2.34 0.82
CA SER A 36 -3.19 1.54 2.02
C SER A 36 -3.52 2.46 3.20
N GLU A 37 -4.20 1.93 4.21
CA GLU A 37 -4.36 2.61 5.52
C GLU A 37 -3.01 2.89 6.19
N LEU A 38 -1.97 2.15 5.81
CA LEU A 38 -0.60 2.31 6.30
C LEU A 38 0.21 3.33 5.48
N ALA A 39 -0.39 4.01 4.48
CA ALA A 39 0.34 4.88 3.58
C ALA A 39 1.03 6.06 4.28
N ASN A 40 0.44 6.57 5.36
CA ASN A 40 1.02 7.66 6.15
C ASN A 40 2.33 7.25 6.88
N GLU A 41 2.53 5.96 7.16
CA GLU A 41 3.71 5.48 7.90
C GLU A 41 4.70 4.72 7.03
N LEU A 42 4.20 3.95 6.06
CA LEU A 42 4.99 3.05 5.23
C LEU A 42 5.08 3.49 3.77
N GLY A 43 4.42 4.60 3.40
CA GLY A 43 4.24 5.00 2.01
C GLY A 43 3.24 4.09 1.28
N LEU A 44 3.04 4.38 0.00
CA LEU A 44 2.24 3.54 -0.88
C LEU A 44 2.86 2.14 -1.03
N GLY A 45 2.07 1.19 -1.53
CA GLY A 45 2.57 -0.14 -1.89
C GLY A 45 3.79 -0.06 -2.81
N CYS A 46 3.76 0.81 -3.83
CA CYS A 46 4.85 0.99 -4.77
C CYS A 46 6.12 1.59 -4.17
N ASP A 47 6.02 2.38 -3.10
CA ASP A 47 7.19 2.94 -2.39
C ASP A 47 8.02 1.84 -1.71
N ASN A 48 7.41 0.66 -1.53
CA ASN A 48 8.03 -0.53 -0.97
C ASN A 48 8.47 -1.53 -2.06
N LEU A 49 8.35 -1.19 -3.35
CA LEU A 49 8.85 -2.02 -4.45
C LEU A 49 10.37 -1.94 -4.53
N LEU A 50 11.03 -3.08 -4.72
CA LEU A 50 12.51 -3.16 -4.82
C LEU A 50 12.98 -3.65 -6.20
N GLU A 51 12.07 -4.13 -7.04
CA GLU A 51 12.18 -5.38 -7.81
C GLU A 51 10.95 -5.60 -8.72
N VAL A 52 10.99 -5.33 -10.02
CA VAL A 52 9.98 -5.87 -10.96
C VAL A 52 10.61 -6.66 -12.09
N ARG A 53 10.05 -7.83 -12.38
CA ARG A 53 10.41 -8.67 -13.52
C ARG A 53 9.20 -8.92 -14.40
N MET A 54 9.36 -8.70 -15.69
CA MET A 54 8.27 -8.80 -16.64
C MET A 54 8.74 -9.31 -18.01
N VAL A 55 7.77 -9.70 -18.82
CA VAL A 55 7.96 -10.04 -20.23
C VAL A 55 7.26 -8.97 -21.07
N ASN A 56 7.98 -8.38 -22.01
CA ASN A 56 7.40 -7.38 -22.91
C ASN A 56 6.64 -8.03 -24.09
N SER A 57 6.07 -7.21 -24.97
CA SER A 57 5.25 -7.65 -26.12
C SER A 57 5.98 -8.57 -27.12
N ILE A 58 7.31 -8.55 -27.14
CA ILE A 58 8.13 -9.39 -28.03
C ILE A 58 8.73 -10.61 -27.30
N GLY A 59 8.29 -10.90 -26.08
CA GLY A 59 8.75 -12.07 -25.32
C GLY A 59 10.08 -11.89 -24.58
N LYS A 60 10.66 -10.70 -24.56
CA LYS A 60 11.93 -10.42 -23.86
C LYS A 60 11.68 -10.24 -22.37
N LYS A 61 12.47 -10.95 -21.54
CA LYS A 61 12.51 -10.76 -20.08
C LYS A 61 13.21 -9.45 -19.73
N LEU A 62 12.53 -8.62 -18.96
CA LEU A 62 13.00 -7.36 -18.42
C LEU A 62 13.11 -7.47 -16.89
N ILE A 63 14.09 -6.78 -16.33
CA ILE A 63 14.29 -6.64 -14.89
C ILE A 63 14.50 -5.16 -14.64
N ALA A 64 13.61 -4.55 -13.87
CA ALA A 64 13.68 -3.14 -13.50
C ALA A 64 13.89 -3.00 -11.99
N THR A 65 14.87 -2.17 -11.62
CA THR A 65 15.19 -1.74 -10.26
C THR A 65 15.51 -0.23 -10.31
N PRO A 66 15.65 0.47 -9.18
CA PRO A 66 16.10 1.88 -9.20
C PRO A 66 17.42 2.12 -9.95
N ASN A 67 18.28 1.10 -10.04
CA ASN A 67 19.60 1.20 -10.68
C ASN A 67 19.67 0.49 -12.03
N ARG A 68 18.61 -0.22 -12.43
CA ARG A 68 18.54 -0.99 -13.69
C ARG A 68 17.23 -0.71 -14.36
N ASP A 69 17.25 -0.06 -15.52
CA ASP A 69 16.05 0.43 -16.20
C ASP A 69 15.15 1.28 -15.27
N PRO A 70 15.70 2.41 -14.76
CA PRO A 70 15.01 3.26 -13.78
C PRO A 70 13.71 3.85 -14.33
N ASN A 71 13.61 4.06 -15.65
CA ASN A 71 12.41 4.57 -16.29
C ASN A 71 11.28 3.53 -16.24
N LEU A 72 11.58 2.26 -16.53
CA LEU A 72 10.61 1.17 -16.40
C LEU A 72 10.23 0.93 -14.94
N PHE A 73 11.20 1.04 -14.03
CA PHE A 73 10.95 0.92 -12.59
C PHE A 73 10.01 2.04 -12.11
N TRP A 74 10.30 3.29 -12.45
CA TRP A 74 9.45 4.44 -12.15
C TRP A 74 8.04 4.28 -12.74
N ALA A 75 7.93 3.89 -14.01
CA ALA A 75 6.64 3.65 -14.65
C ALA A 75 5.85 2.51 -13.97
N SER A 76 6.54 1.53 -13.37
CA SER A 76 5.91 0.44 -12.62
C SER A 76 5.34 0.89 -11.27
N CYS A 77 5.67 2.10 -10.79
CA CYS A 77 5.18 2.67 -9.55
C CYS A 77 4.05 3.68 -9.79
N GLY A 78 2.99 3.30 -10.52
CA GLY A 78 1.82 4.14 -10.76
C GLY A 78 1.31 4.19 -12.20
N GLY A 79 2.07 3.67 -13.17
CA GLY A 79 1.65 3.62 -14.58
C GLY A 79 0.48 2.67 -14.87
N GLY A 80 0.06 1.88 -13.89
CA GLY A 80 -1.04 0.92 -13.98
C GLY A 80 -0.64 -0.40 -14.64
N GLY A 81 -1.45 -1.43 -14.38
CA GLY A 81 -1.27 -2.76 -14.97
C GLY A 81 -1.52 -2.77 -16.48
N GLY A 82 -0.79 -3.62 -17.21
CA GLY A 82 -1.11 -4.01 -18.59
C GLY A 82 -0.47 -3.20 -19.71
N ARG A 83 0.21 -2.08 -19.42
CA ARG A 83 0.90 -1.25 -20.45
C ARG A 83 2.39 -1.58 -20.63
N LEU A 84 3.06 -2.01 -19.57
CA LEU A 84 4.52 -2.16 -19.53
C LEU A 84 4.99 -3.57 -19.91
N GLY A 85 4.10 -4.56 -19.81
CA GLY A 85 4.38 -5.97 -20.02
C GLY A 85 3.64 -6.85 -19.02
N ILE A 86 3.89 -8.15 -19.10
CA ILE A 86 3.35 -9.14 -18.17
C ILE A 86 4.34 -9.31 -17.02
N VAL A 87 3.98 -8.81 -15.83
CA VAL A 87 4.77 -9.02 -14.62
C VAL A 87 4.61 -10.47 -14.16
N TYR A 88 5.73 -11.15 -13.93
CA TYR A 88 5.74 -12.52 -13.41
C TYR A 88 6.41 -12.63 -12.03
N GLN A 89 7.16 -11.61 -11.60
CA GLN A 89 7.78 -11.60 -10.28
C GLN A 89 8.00 -10.16 -9.80
N MET A 90 7.78 -9.94 -8.50
CA MET A 90 8.12 -8.70 -7.80
C MET A 90 8.89 -9.01 -6.52
N ARG A 91 9.79 -8.11 -6.13
CA ARG A 91 10.45 -8.13 -4.83
C ARG A 91 10.10 -6.85 -4.09
N VAL A 92 9.68 -6.99 -2.85
CA VAL A 92 9.16 -5.89 -2.03
C VAL A 92 9.83 -5.86 -0.67
N LYS A 93 9.88 -4.69 -0.06
CA LYS A 93 10.25 -4.48 1.34
C LYS A 93 9.04 -4.82 2.22
N ILE A 94 9.26 -5.62 3.26
CA ILE A 94 8.24 -5.99 4.25
C ILE A 94 8.63 -5.47 5.64
N HIS A 95 7.65 -5.26 6.51
CA HIS A 95 7.82 -4.57 7.79
C HIS A 95 7.38 -5.43 8.98
N PRO A 96 7.91 -5.22 10.20
CA PRO A 96 7.45 -5.92 11.41
C PRO A 96 5.99 -5.59 11.76
N SER A 97 5.18 -6.60 12.11
CA SER A 97 3.75 -6.40 12.44
C SER A 97 3.49 -5.71 13.78
N ALA A 98 4.41 -5.82 14.75
CA ALA A 98 4.19 -5.44 16.15
C ALA A 98 3.81 -3.96 16.39
N ARG A 99 3.97 -3.09 15.38
CA ARG A 99 3.53 -1.70 15.45
C ARG A 99 2.10 -1.47 14.97
N TYR A 100 1.53 -2.31 14.12
CA TYR A 100 0.38 -1.92 13.30
C TYR A 100 -0.92 -2.67 13.61
N ASP A 101 -0.99 -3.31 14.78
CA ASP A 101 -2.03 -4.29 15.15
C ASP A 101 -3.35 -3.65 15.66
N SER A 102 -3.55 -2.36 15.44
CA SER A 102 -4.73 -1.63 15.95
C SER A 102 -5.43 -0.84 14.84
N HIS A 103 -6.59 -1.32 14.42
CA HIS A 103 -7.55 -0.53 13.64
C HIS A 103 -8.59 0.05 14.59
N ILE A 104 -8.77 1.37 14.54
CA ILE A 104 -9.87 2.06 15.23
C ILE A 104 -10.76 2.67 14.17
N GLY A 105 -11.96 2.09 14.01
CA GLY A 105 -12.98 2.64 13.13
C GLY A 105 -13.80 3.71 13.83
N PHE A 106 -13.83 4.92 13.28
CA PHE A 106 -14.75 5.97 13.70
C PHE A 106 -16.00 5.92 12.84
N LYS A 107 -17.17 5.81 13.47
CA LYS A 107 -18.46 5.96 12.79
C LYS A 107 -18.99 7.37 13.04
N ALA A 108 -18.67 8.29 12.14
CA ALA A 108 -19.28 9.62 12.15
C ALA A 108 -20.53 9.62 11.27
N ARG A 109 -21.64 10.16 11.78
CA ARG A 109 -22.83 10.49 10.98
C ARG A 109 -22.81 11.99 10.72
N LEU A 110 -22.35 12.39 9.55
CA LEU A 110 -22.42 13.78 9.11
C LEU A 110 -23.88 14.07 8.72
N THR A 111 -24.67 14.60 9.66
CA THR A 111 -26.04 15.08 9.41
C THR A 111 -26.06 16.52 8.90
N ASN A 112 -24.94 17.23 9.01
CA ASN A 112 -24.77 18.61 8.61
C ASN A 112 -23.39 18.78 7.93
N THR A 113 -23.35 19.42 6.77
CA THR A 113 -22.13 19.69 6.00
C THR A 113 -21.24 20.75 6.62
N SER A 114 -21.74 21.52 7.61
CA SER A 114 -20.96 22.54 8.32
C SER A 114 -19.75 22.01 9.08
N LEU A 115 -19.73 20.71 9.42
CA LEU A 115 -18.62 20.05 10.10
C LEU A 115 -17.51 19.59 9.15
N PHE A 116 -17.77 19.58 7.84
CA PHE A 116 -16.84 19.06 6.83
C PHE A 116 -15.51 19.85 6.78
N PRO A 117 -15.49 21.20 6.84
CA PRO A 117 -14.23 21.95 6.86
C PRO A 117 -13.35 21.63 8.07
N SER A 118 -13.95 21.55 9.27
CA SER A 118 -13.20 21.24 10.49
C SER A 118 -12.66 19.80 10.48
N TYR A 119 -13.41 18.86 9.91
CA TYR A 119 -12.94 17.48 9.74
C TYR A 119 -11.78 17.39 8.75
N LEU A 120 -11.85 18.09 7.60
CA LEU A 120 -10.74 18.16 6.65
C LEU A 120 -9.50 18.80 7.26
N GLN A 121 -9.67 19.87 8.05
CA GLN A 121 -8.55 20.52 8.75
C GLN A 121 -7.90 19.55 9.74
N TRP A 122 -8.70 18.82 10.53
CA TRP A 122 -8.18 17.81 11.44
C TRP A 122 -7.45 16.65 10.72
N LEU A 123 -7.95 16.21 9.55
CA LEU A 123 -7.25 15.23 8.72
C LEU A 123 -5.93 15.77 8.17
N TYR A 124 -5.87 17.05 7.84
CA TYR A 124 -4.67 17.70 7.31
C TYR A 124 -3.61 17.90 8.39
N ASP A 125 -4.03 18.29 9.59
CA ASP A 125 -3.16 18.50 10.76
C ASP A 125 -2.74 17.20 11.45
N TRP A 126 -3.12 16.03 10.89
CA TRP A 126 -2.85 14.74 11.49
C TRP A 126 -1.34 14.48 11.57
N PRO A 127 -0.80 14.21 12.78
CA PRO A 127 0.63 14.02 12.95
C PRO A 127 1.13 12.74 12.28
N GLU A 128 2.21 12.85 11.52
CA GLU A 128 2.91 11.70 10.94
C GLU A 128 3.42 10.76 12.05
N GLY A 129 3.22 9.46 11.89
CA GLY A 129 3.73 8.43 12.81
C GLY A 129 2.87 8.14 14.06
N GLN A 130 1.68 8.73 14.19
CA GLN A 130 0.69 8.24 15.14
C GLN A 130 -0.17 7.13 14.52
N LEU A 131 0.09 5.91 14.98
CA LEU A 131 -0.80 4.77 14.79
C LEU A 131 -2.17 5.09 15.39
N ASN A 132 -3.23 4.55 14.78
CA ASN A 132 -4.63 4.66 15.19
C ASN A 132 -4.88 4.17 16.63
N VAL A 133 -4.49 4.95 17.65
CA VAL A 133 -4.71 4.65 19.07
C VAL A 133 -5.37 5.83 19.75
N LEU A 134 -6.69 5.94 19.59
CA LEU A 134 -7.56 6.67 20.50
C LEU A 134 -8.51 5.66 21.14
N SER A 135 -8.23 5.33 22.39
CA SER A 135 -9.13 4.49 23.19
C SER A 135 -10.52 5.14 23.25
N ARG A 136 -11.56 4.31 23.08
CA ARG A 136 -12.97 4.73 23.16
C ARG A 136 -13.22 5.59 24.41
N SER A 137 -13.50 6.88 24.24
CA SER A 137 -14.37 7.60 25.18
C SER A 137 -15.80 7.42 24.70
N LYS A 138 -16.64 6.75 25.50
CA LYS A 138 -18.09 6.70 25.30
C LYS A 138 -18.62 8.14 25.26
N VAL A 139 -19.31 8.49 24.19
CA VAL A 139 -20.31 9.57 24.17
C VAL A 139 -21.63 8.92 23.79
#